data_AF-A0AAW2UEH2-F1
#
_entry.id   AF-A0AAW2UEH2-F1
#
_cell.length_a   1.000
_cell.length_b   1.000
_cell.length_c   1.000
_cell.angle_alpha   90.00
_cell.angle_beta   90.00
_cell.angle_gamma   90.00
#
_symmetry.space_group_name_H-M   'P 1'
#
loop_
_entity.id
_entity.type
_entity.pdbx_description
1 polymer ?
#
loop_
_entity_poly.entity_id
_entity_poly.type
_entity_poly.pdbx_seq_one_letter_code
_entity_poly.pdbx_strand_id
1 'polypeptide(L)'
;MASSSLGATTILNVMSYGAVGNGRADDSQAFLKAWKAACQGQATSATPVVYVPPKKTFLLSPLTFNGPCKSSRVYMLVSGNIVAPVKTGWSGNQKNAWIIFSNINGLVVKGKGVIDGQGSSWWPSRPCFNDPANGQDCKGPTGMMFRRCNGLRLDGFSKINGPGSHILISATKDAVVTNLRIVAPGDSPNTDAIDISSSTAVQIRNSFIATGDDCVAISAGSSNIDVSGVTCGPGHGISIGSLGGGGYDVVEDVRVRNCTLKGTLTGVRIKTLQGGKGYARRISFEGIKFEAVDNPIQIEQFYCPLKVNCQNYTSAVAVSDVSFTAISGTSVAENVISLSCSQSVACNNIKLDRVYIKPSTPGKKVYSSCFNARGQATHTKPAVNCLRH
;
A
#
# COMPACT_ATOMS: atom_id res chain seq x y z
N MET A 1 35.77 16.80 1.07
CA MET A 1 34.97 16.23 -0.04
C MET A 1 35.49 14.82 -0.29
N ALA A 2 34.79 13.79 0.21
CA ALA A 2 35.14 12.41 -0.09
C ALA A 2 34.52 12.07 -1.45
N SER A 3 35.36 11.88 -2.47
CA SER A 3 34.94 11.42 -3.78
C SER A 3 34.36 10.01 -3.64
N SER A 4 33.05 9.88 -3.70
CA SER A 4 32.43 8.58 -3.92
C SER A 4 32.77 8.14 -5.34
N SER A 5 33.73 7.23 -5.50
CA SER A 5 33.96 6.54 -6.76
C SER A 5 32.64 5.87 -7.16
N LEU A 6 31.99 6.36 -8.21
CA LEU A 6 30.90 5.65 -8.87
C LEU A 6 31.49 4.32 -9.35
N GLY A 7 31.16 3.23 -8.65
CA GLY A 7 31.57 1.89 -9.07
C GLY A 7 31.13 1.65 -10.51
N ALA A 8 31.90 0.84 -11.25
CA ALA A 8 31.55 0.44 -12.60
C ALA A 8 30.11 -0.13 -12.64
N THR A 9 29.42 0.00 -13.76
CA THR A 9 28.04 -0.52 -13.92
C THR A 9 28.03 -1.55 -15.03
N THR A 10 27.37 -2.69 -14.80
CA THR A 10 27.13 -3.70 -15.84
C THR A 10 25.68 -3.61 -16.27
N ILE A 11 25.44 -3.24 -17.54
CA ILE A 11 24.09 -3.09 -18.10
C ILE A 11 23.68 -4.40 -18.79
N LEU A 12 22.61 -5.01 -18.29
CA LEU A 12 21.99 -6.22 -18.84
C LEU A 12 20.68 -5.80 -19.53
N ASN A 13 20.79 -5.35 -20.78
CA ASN A 13 19.62 -4.95 -21.58
C ASN A 13 18.79 -6.17 -21.94
N VAL A 14 17.49 -6.18 -21.57
CA VAL A 14 16.59 -7.32 -21.80
C VAL A 14 16.51 -7.73 -23.28
N MET A 15 16.74 -6.80 -24.21
CA MET A 15 16.80 -7.08 -25.65
C MET A 15 17.95 -8.03 -26.01
N SER A 16 19.10 -7.89 -25.35
CA SER A 16 20.27 -8.77 -25.54
C SER A 16 20.03 -10.20 -25.03
N TYR A 17 18.94 -10.42 -24.29
CA TYR A 17 18.51 -11.73 -23.79
C TYR A 17 17.30 -12.29 -24.56
N GLY A 18 16.95 -11.69 -25.70
CA GLY A 18 15.93 -12.19 -26.62
C GLY A 18 14.55 -11.54 -26.45
N ALA A 19 14.43 -10.44 -25.71
CA ALA A 19 13.17 -9.71 -25.63
C ALA A 19 12.85 -9.04 -26.98
N VAL A 20 11.59 -9.04 -27.38
CA VAL A 20 11.08 -8.43 -28.61
C VAL A 20 10.63 -6.99 -28.35
N GLY A 21 9.94 -6.74 -27.23
CA GLY A 21 9.53 -5.40 -26.82
C GLY A 21 8.43 -4.78 -27.69
N ASN A 22 7.52 -5.60 -28.23
CA ASN A 22 6.38 -5.19 -29.06
C ASN A 22 5.02 -5.20 -28.32
N GLY A 23 5.00 -5.57 -27.04
CA GLY A 23 3.80 -5.65 -26.20
C GLY A 23 2.89 -6.82 -26.51
N ARG A 24 3.32 -7.77 -27.35
CA ARG A 24 2.52 -8.92 -27.81
C ARG A 24 3.24 -10.25 -27.60
N ALA A 25 4.53 -10.32 -27.92
CA ALA A 25 5.34 -11.49 -27.63
C ALA A 25 5.63 -11.56 -26.13
N ASP A 26 5.55 -12.75 -25.55
CA ASP A 26 5.89 -12.95 -24.13
C ASP A 26 7.41 -12.84 -23.92
N ASP A 27 7.82 -11.75 -23.29
CA ASP A 27 9.22 -11.40 -23.04
C ASP A 27 9.72 -11.94 -21.67
N SER A 28 8.90 -12.70 -20.94
CA SER A 28 9.22 -13.18 -19.58
C SER A 28 10.53 -13.95 -19.51
N GLN A 29 10.79 -14.83 -20.48
CA GLN A 29 12.01 -15.64 -20.48
C GLN A 29 13.26 -14.80 -20.71
N ALA A 30 13.17 -13.73 -21.51
CA ALA A 30 14.28 -12.81 -21.71
C ALA A 30 14.59 -12.02 -20.42
N PHE A 31 13.54 -11.58 -19.72
CA PHE A 31 13.67 -10.91 -18.42
C PHE A 31 14.28 -11.84 -17.36
N LEU A 32 13.85 -13.10 -17.28
CA LEU A 32 14.39 -14.09 -16.35
C LEU A 32 15.87 -14.39 -16.65
N LYS A 33 16.27 -14.48 -17.91
CA LYS A 33 17.68 -14.65 -18.31
C LYS A 33 18.54 -13.44 -17.94
N ALA A 34 18.07 -12.23 -18.23
CA ALA A 34 18.75 -10.99 -17.85
C ALA A 34 18.89 -10.87 -16.33
N TRP A 35 17.82 -11.19 -15.58
CA TRP A 35 17.84 -11.22 -14.12
C TRP A 35 18.81 -12.25 -13.56
N LYS A 36 18.82 -13.48 -14.11
CA LYS A 36 19.75 -14.52 -13.68
C LYS A 36 21.20 -14.06 -13.86
N ALA A 37 21.53 -13.44 -14.99
CA ALA A 37 22.86 -12.89 -15.22
C ALA A 37 23.19 -11.75 -14.24
N ALA A 38 22.23 -10.87 -13.93
CA ALA A 38 22.41 -9.77 -12.99
C ALA A 38 22.60 -10.25 -11.54
N CYS A 39 21.80 -11.22 -11.12
CA CYS A 39 21.70 -11.67 -9.73
C CYS A 39 22.75 -12.75 -9.39
N GLN A 40 23.01 -13.68 -10.31
CA GLN A 40 23.90 -14.83 -10.11
C GLN A 40 25.24 -14.72 -10.87
N GLY A 41 25.45 -13.64 -11.65
CA GLY A 41 26.72 -13.36 -12.33
C GLY A 41 27.91 -13.35 -11.38
N GLN A 42 29.13 -13.42 -11.91
CA GLN A 42 30.33 -13.33 -11.08
C GLN A 42 30.29 -12.04 -10.24
N ALA A 43 30.63 -12.16 -8.95
CA ALA A 43 30.70 -11.00 -8.07
C ALA A 43 31.85 -10.12 -8.56
N THR A 44 31.51 -9.05 -9.28
CA THR A 44 32.45 -8.01 -9.69
C THR A 44 32.26 -6.78 -8.82
N SER A 45 33.19 -5.84 -8.89
CA SER A 45 33.01 -4.50 -8.30
C SER A 45 31.94 -3.68 -9.03
N ALA A 46 31.40 -4.18 -10.15
CA ALA A 46 30.41 -3.50 -10.94
C ALA A 46 28.98 -3.77 -10.45
N THR A 47 28.16 -2.74 -10.39
CA THR A 47 26.75 -2.86 -10.01
C THR A 47 25.92 -3.38 -11.19
N PRO A 48 25.21 -4.52 -11.06
CA PRO A 48 24.38 -5.05 -12.14
C PRO A 48 23.05 -4.30 -12.28
N VAL A 49 22.71 -3.95 -13.53
CA VAL A 49 21.48 -3.24 -13.90
C VAL A 49 20.76 -4.01 -15.00
N VAL A 50 19.63 -4.63 -14.66
CA VAL A 50 18.66 -5.10 -15.67
C VAL A 50 18.00 -3.88 -16.28
N TYR A 51 18.19 -3.67 -17.58
CA TYR A 51 17.74 -2.46 -18.27
C TYR A 51 16.56 -2.75 -19.19
N VAL A 52 15.45 -2.05 -18.97
CA VAL A 52 14.23 -2.08 -19.79
C VAL A 52 14.20 -0.79 -20.63
N PRO A 53 14.54 -0.86 -21.93
CA PRO A 53 14.77 0.33 -22.74
C PRO A 53 13.49 1.12 -23.04
N PRO A 54 13.60 2.46 -23.22
CA PRO A 54 12.45 3.31 -23.57
C PRO A 54 11.91 3.00 -24.97
N LYS A 55 10.69 3.50 -25.26
CA LYS A 55 9.99 3.33 -26.56
C LYS A 55 9.68 1.86 -26.93
N LYS A 56 9.76 0.96 -25.96
CA LYS A 56 9.42 -0.47 -26.10
C LYS A 56 8.36 -0.84 -25.08
N THR A 57 7.57 -1.86 -25.39
CA THR A 57 6.57 -2.43 -24.48
C THR A 57 6.83 -3.92 -24.34
N PHE A 58 7.01 -4.41 -23.13
CA PHE A 58 7.34 -5.81 -22.87
C PHE A 58 6.14 -6.49 -22.22
N LEU A 59 5.52 -7.45 -22.90
CA LEU A 59 4.47 -8.29 -22.30
C LEU A 59 5.15 -9.34 -21.44
N LEU A 60 4.83 -9.37 -20.14
CA LEU A 60 5.35 -10.38 -19.23
C LEU A 60 4.20 -11.22 -18.68
N SER A 61 4.20 -12.51 -18.96
CA SER A 61 3.45 -13.51 -18.17
C SER A 61 3.89 -13.48 -16.70
N PRO A 62 3.07 -14.00 -15.76
CA PRO A 62 3.43 -14.11 -14.35
C PRO A 62 4.81 -14.75 -14.13
N LEU A 63 5.66 -14.08 -13.33
CA LEU A 63 7.03 -14.53 -13.11
C LEU A 63 7.57 -14.17 -11.73
N THR A 64 8.67 -14.82 -11.37
CA THR A 64 9.37 -14.58 -10.11
C THR A 64 10.87 -14.35 -10.35
N PHE A 65 11.33 -13.17 -9.96
CA PHE A 65 12.74 -12.83 -9.83
C PHE A 65 13.22 -13.25 -8.44
N ASN A 66 14.05 -14.30 -8.39
CA ASN A 66 14.57 -14.86 -7.15
C ASN A 66 15.99 -14.36 -6.86
N GLY A 67 16.26 -14.09 -5.59
CA GLY A 67 17.59 -14.08 -5.01
C GLY A 67 17.91 -15.38 -4.25
N PRO A 68 18.92 -15.39 -3.37
CA PRO A 68 19.80 -14.26 -3.05
C PRO A 68 20.70 -13.90 -4.25
N CYS A 69 20.97 -12.60 -4.40
CA CYS A 69 21.93 -12.11 -5.40
C CYS A 69 23.33 -12.02 -4.79
N LYS A 70 24.35 -12.24 -5.62
CA LYS A 70 25.77 -12.14 -5.20
C LYS A 70 26.18 -10.69 -4.95
N SER A 71 25.64 -9.76 -5.72
CA SER A 71 25.85 -8.32 -5.51
C SER A 71 25.04 -7.82 -4.32
N SER A 72 25.61 -6.89 -3.56
CA SER A 72 24.93 -6.19 -2.45
C SER A 72 23.85 -5.22 -2.94
N ARG A 73 23.91 -4.79 -4.22
CA ARG A 73 22.84 -4.06 -4.89
C ARG A 73 22.60 -4.59 -6.30
N VAL A 74 21.34 -4.70 -6.67
CA VAL A 74 20.91 -5.07 -8.02
C VAL A 74 19.79 -4.13 -8.45
N TYR A 75 19.87 -3.66 -9.68
CA TYR A 75 18.94 -2.65 -10.21
C TYR A 75 18.07 -3.26 -11.30
N MET A 76 16.80 -2.88 -11.29
CA MET A 76 15.91 -2.94 -12.44
C MET A 76 15.59 -1.51 -12.87
N LEU A 77 16.18 -1.07 -13.99
CA LEU A 77 15.98 0.25 -14.55
C LEU A 77 14.86 0.20 -15.61
N VAL A 78 13.66 0.63 -15.22
CA VAL A 78 12.45 0.64 -16.04
C VAL A 78 12.32 1.97 -16.78
N SER A 79 12.78 2.02 -18.04
CA SER A 79 12.65 3.21 -18.90
C SER A 79 11.58 3.06 -19.99
N GLY A 80 11.22 1.82 -20.34
CA GLY A 80 10.12 1.49 -21.24
C GLY A 80 8.83 1.12 -20.52
N ASN A 81 7.96 0.40 -21.23
CA ASN A 81 6.70 -0.08 -20.69
C ASN A 81 6.77 -1.58 -20.42
N ILE A 82 6.19 -2.03 -19.31
CA ILE A 82 5.95 -3.43 -19.00
C ILE A 82 4.44 -3.61 -18.87
N VAL A 83 3.87 -4.62 -19.51
CA VAL A 83 2.42 -4.86 -19.53
C VAL A 83 2.12 -6.31 -19.13
N ALA A 84 1.10 -6.49 -18.29
CA ALA A 84 0.61 -7.82 -17.91
C ALA A 84 -0.21 -8.41 -19.06
N PRO A 85 -0.42 -9.73 -19.14
CA PRO A 85 -1.50 -10.27 -19.98
C PRO A 85 -2.86 -9.84 -19.42
N VAL A 86 -3.86 -9.74 -20.30
CA VAL A 86 -5.27 -9.69 -19.88
C VAL A 86 -5.64 -10.99 -19.15
N LYS A 87 -6.71 -10.99 -18.36
CA LYS A 87 -7.15 -12.14 -17.56
C LYS A 87 -7.18 -13.47 -18.34
N THR A 88 -7.70 -13.48 -19.56
CA THR A 88 -7.77 -14.69 -20.42
C THR A 88 -6.42 -15.16 -20.95
N GLY A 89 -5.44 -14.27 -21.03
CA GLY A 89 -4.06 -14.57 -21.44
C GLY A 89 -3.13 -14.88 -20.27
N TRP A 90 -3.63 -14.84 -19.03
CA TRP A 90 -2.81 -15.15 -17.86
C TRP A 90 -2.46 -16.63 -17.85
N SER A 91 -1.19 -16.92 -18.08
CA SER A 91 -0.66 -18.28 -18.14
C SER A 91 0.28 -18.55 -16.96
N GLY A 92 0.27 -19.77 -16.43
CA GLY A 92 1.12 -20.19 -15.31
C GLY A 92 0.40 -20.40 -13.98
N ASN A 93 1.15 -20.88 -13.00
CA ASN A 93 0.61 -21.34 -11.71
C ASN A 93 0.52 -20.21 -10.66
N GLN A 94 1.21 -19.07 -10.87
CA GLN A 94 1.09 -17.93 -9.97
C GLN A 94 -0.27 -17.25 -10.19
N LYS A 95 -1.20 -17.45 -9.25
CA LYS A 95 -2.54 -16.85 -9.28
C LYS A 95 -2.71 -15.65 -8.35
N ASN A 96 -1.76 -15.44 -7.44
CA ASN A 96 -1.84 -14.42 -6.38
C ASN A 96 -1.06 -13.14 -6.71
N ALA A 97 -0.10 -13.18 -7.64
CA ALA A 97 0.67 -12.00 -8.05
C ALA A 97 1.21 -12.14 -9.49
N TRP A 98 1.42 -11.01 -10.15
CA TRP A 98 1.96 -10.91 -11.50
C TRP A 98 3.50 -10.94 -11.50
N ILE A 99 4.14 -9.92 -10.92
CA ILE A 99 5.61 -9.85 -10.82
C ILE A 99 6.02 -10.02 -9.36
N ILE A 100 6.79 -11.07 -9.06
CA ILE A 100 7.29 -11.34 -7.71
C ILE A 100 8.80 -11.13 -7.66
N PHE A 101 9.27 -10.32 -6.71
CA PHE A 101 10.66 -10.27 -6.27
C PHE A 101 10.77 -10.96 -4.92
N SER A 102 11.57 -12.03 -4.83
CA SER A 102 11.64 -12.86 -3.61
C SER A 102 13.08 -13.07 -3.15
N ASN A 103 13.33 -12.81 -1.86
CA ASN A 103 14.61 -13.05 -1.18
C ASN A 103 15.80 -12.26 -1.76
N ILE A 104 15.63 -10.96 -1.97
CA ILE A 104 16.66 -10.10 -2.60
C ILE A 104 17.04 -8.95 -1.67
N ASN A 105 18.27 -8.96 -1.17
CA ASN A 105 18.80 -7.82 -0.44
C ASN A 105 19.30 -6.73 -1.42
N GLY A 106 19.04 -5.46 -1.12
CA GLY A 106 19.55 -4.31 -1.86
C GLY A 106 18.92 -4.09 -3.24
N LEU A 107 17.72 -4.63 -3.48
CA LEU A 107 16.97 -4.43 -4.72
C LEU A 107 16.62 -2.95 -4.93
N VAL A 108 16.86 -2.44 -6.14
CA VAL A 108 16.41 -1.13 -6.60
C VAL A 108 15.57 -1.29 -7.87
N VAL A 109 14.30 -0.92 -7.83
CA VAL A 109 13.47 -0.78 -9.04
C VAL A 109 13.25 0.71 -9.26
N LYS A 110 13.76 1.24 -10.37
CA LYS A 110 13.65 2.68 -10.64
C LYS A 110 13.51 3.00 -12.11
N GLY A 111 13.13 4.24 -12.41
CA GLY A 111 13.08 4.78 -13.77
C GLY A 111 11.75 5.46 -14.04
N LYS A 112 11.57 6.01 -15.24
CA LYS A 112 10.37 6.79 -15.62
C LYS A 112 9.37 6.01 -16.48
N GLY A 113 9.58 4.70 -16.61
CA GLY A 113 8.72 3.82 -17.39
C GLY A 113 7.37 3.54 -16.73
N VAL A 114 6.51 2.82 -17.45
CA VAL A 114 5.15 2.45 -17.01
C VAL A 114 5.06 0.94 -16.83
N ILE A 115 4.49 0.51 -15.71
CA ILE A 115 4.18 -0.89 -15.42
C ILE A 115 2.64 -1.02 -15.36
N ASP A 116 2.03 -1.52 -16.42
CA ASP A 116 0.59 -1.64 -16.58
C ASP A 116 0.11 -3.05 -16.26
N GLY A 117 -0.76 -3.18 -15.25
CA GLY A 117 -1.32 -4.46 -14.83
C GLY A 117 -2.50 -4.96 -15.67
N GLN A 118 -2.98 -4.19 -16.65
CA GLN A 118 -4.17 -4.52 -17.46
C GLN A 118 -5.41 -4.91 -16.63
N GLY A 119 -5.60 -4.24 -15.49
CA GLY A 119 -6.63 -4.54 -14.50
C GLY A 119 -8.07 -4.51 -15.01
N SER A 120 -8.37 -3.76 -16.09
CA SER A 120 -9.73 -3.68 -16.66
C SER A 120 -10.30 -5.03 -17.11
N SER A 121 -9.44 -5.97 -17.48
CA SER A 121 -9.86 -7.35 -17.80
C SER A 121 -10.23 -8.20 -16.58
N TRP A 122 -9.92 -7.71 -15.38
CA TRP A 122 -10.14 -8.39 -14.10
C TRP A 122 -11.32 -7.82 -13.32
N TRP A 123 -11.58 -6.53 -13.39
CA TRP A 123 -12.62 -5.85 -12.60
C TRP A 123 -14.10 -6.19 -12.92
N PRO A 124 -14.49 -6.86 -14.03
CA PRO A 124 -15.83 -7.41 -14.13
C PRO A 124 -16.18 -8.30 -12.93
N SER A 125 -17.45 -8.73 -12.78
CA SER A 125 -18.06 -9.31 -11.56
C SER A 125 -17.31 -10.44 -10.83
N ARG A 126 -16.22 -10.99 -11.38
CA ARG A 126 -15.35 -11.98 -10.74
C ARG A 126 -13.86 -11.68 -11.00
N PRO A 127 -13.18 -10.88 -10.17
CA PRO A 127 -11.75 -10.57 -10.33
C PRO A 127 -10.78 -11.70 -9.95
N CYS A 128 -11.24 -12.75 -9.27
CA CYS A 128 -10.42 -13.89 -8.89
C CYS A 128 -10.41 -14.99 -9.97
N PHE A 129 -9.47 -15.93 -9.84
CA PHE A 129 -9.38 -17.13 -10.70
C PHE A 129 -10.31 -18.25 -10.29
N ASN A 130 -10.40 -18.48 -8.98
CA ASN A 130 -11.18 -19.55 -8.39
C ASN A 130 -12.26 -18.93 -7.53
N ASP A 131 -13.37 -19.64 -7.33
CA ASP A 131 -14.40 -19.22 -6.38
C ASP A 131 -13.76 -19.18 -4.98
N PRO A 132 -13.82 -18.02 -4.30
CA PRO A 132 -13.26 -17.91 -2.96
C PRO A 132 -14.02 -18.84 -2.01
N ALA A 133 -13.31 -19.37 -1.00
CA ALA A 133 -13.99 -20.09 0.07
C ALA A 133 -15.02 -19.17 0.75
N ASN A 134 -16.05 -19.76 1.37
CA ASN A 134 -17.00 -19.00 2.18
C ASN A 134 -16.26 -18.09 3.15
N GLY A 135 -16.52 -16.79 3.10
CA GLY A 135 -15.81 -15.86 3.95
C GLY A 135 -14.52 -15.26 3.36
N GLN A 136 -14.28 -15.36 2.04
CA GLN A 136 -13.14 -14.71 1.39
C GLN A 136 -13.57 -13.77 0.26
N ASP A 137 -12.89 -12.62 0.17
CA ASP A 137 -13.08 -11.68 -0.94
C ASP A 137 -12.52 -12.26 -2.24
N CYS A 138 -13.28 -12.15 -3.33
CA CYS A 138 -12.78 -12.40 -4.67
C CYS A 138 -11.89 -11.21 -5.09
N LYS A 139 -10.56 -11.43 -5.16
CA LYS A 139 -9.57 -10.39 -5.52
C LYS A 139 -8.72 -10.82 -6.71
N GLY A 140 -8.33 -9.85 -7.53
CA GLY A 140 -7.34 -10.04 -8.58
C GLY A 140 -5.91 -10.19 -8.01
N PRO A 141 -4.96 -10.70 -8.80
CA PRO A 141 -3.58 -10.84 -8.37
C PRO A 141 -2.94 -9.48 -8.08
N THR A 142 -2.04 -9.44 -7.08
CA THR A 142 -1.20 -8.28 -6.83
C THR A 142 -0.29 -8.01 -8.03
N GLY A 143 -0.22 -6.76 -8.49
CA GLY A 143 0.60 -6.37 -9.64
C GLY A 143 2.10 -6.61 -9.40
N MET A 144 2.63 -6.15 -8.28
CA MET A 144 4.03 -6.37 -7.90
C MET A 144 4.16 -6.78 -6.44
N MET A 145 4.81 -7.90 -6.16
CA MET A 145 5.03 -8.40 -4.81
C MET A 145 6.52 -8.41 -4.48
N PHE A 146 6.92 -7.74 -3.40
CA PHE A 146 8.27 -7.72 -2.88
C PHE A 146 8.30 -8.47 -1.55
N ARG A 147 8.79 -9.71 -1.58
CA ARG A 147 8.80 -10.61 -0.43
C ARG A 147 10.23 -10.83 0.05
N ARG A 148 10.51 -10.53 1.32
CA ARG A 148 11.84 -10.69 1.93
C ARG A 148 12.92 -9.94 1.14
N CYS A 149 12.66 -8.67 0.83
CA CYS A 149 13.55 -7.84 0.02
C CYS A 149 14.21 -6.73 0.86
N ASN A 150 15.16 -7.06 1.74
CA ASN A 150 15.70 -6.06 2.67
C ASN A 150 16.50 -4.98 1.95
N GLY A 151 16.38 -3.72 2.37
CA GLY A 151 17.03 -2.59 1.69
C GLY A 151 16.36 -2.21 0.36
N LEU A 152 15.08 -2.57 0.16
CA LEU A 152 14.30 -2.31 -1.05
C LEU A 152 14.21 -0.80 -1.35
N ARG A 153 14.43 -0.41 -2.60
CA ARG A 153 14.19 0.95 -3.09
C ARG A 153 13.31 0.95 -4.35
N LEU A 154 12.17 1.63 -4.30
CA LEU A 154 11.29 1.86 -5.43
C LEU A 154 11.27 3.37 -5.74
N ASP A 155 11.59 3.77 -6.98
CA ASP A 155 11.79 5.19 -7.32
C ASP A 155 11.35 5.58 -8.74
N GLY A 156 10.41 6.51 -8.84
CA GLY A 156 10.14 7.31 -10.05
C GLY A 156 9.20 6.71 -11.11
N PHE A 157 8.86 5.43 -11.05
CA PHE A 157 8.07 4.77 -12.11
C PHE A 157 6.56 4.94 -11.90
N SER A 158 5.80 4.73 -12.98
CA SER A 158 4.34 4.66 -12.92
C SER A 158 3.87 3.21 -12.83
N LYS A 159 2.99 2.90 -11.89
CA LYS A 159 2.32 1.59 -11.79
C LYS A 159 0.83 1.80 -11.99
N ILE A 160 0.27 1.30 -13.08
CA ILE A 160 -1.14 1.55 -13.42
C ILE A 160 -1.95 0.26 -13.51
N ASN A 161 -3.27 0.40 -13.35
CA ASN A 161 -4.29 -0.61 -13.58
C ASN A 161 -3.95 -1.98 -12.93
N GLY A 162 -3.72 -2.01 -11.62
CA GLY A 162 -3.56 -3.27 -10.89
C GLY A 162 -4.79 -4.19 -11.05
N PRO A 163 -4.60 -5.51 -11.31
CA PRO A 163 -5.69 -6.49 -11.28
C PRO A 163 -6.38 -6.56 -9.90
N GLY A 164 -5.57 -6.57 -8.85
CA GLY A 164 -5.93 -6.22 -7.48
C GLY A 164 -4.96 -5.15 -6.98
N SER A 165 -4.34 -5.35 -5.81
CA SER A 165 -3.38 -4.37 -5.28
C SER A 165 -2.18 -4.14 -6.20
N HIS A 166 -1.67 -2.93 -6.25
CA HIS A 166 -0.61 -2.54 -7.18
C HIS A 166 0.76 -3.01 -6.68
N ILE A 167 1.07 -2.81 -5.40
CA ILE A 167 2.33 -3.16 -4.76
C ILE A 167 2.05 -3.81 -3.41
N LEU A 168 2.66 -4.96 -3.13
CA LEU A 168 2.73 -5.57 -1.81
C LEU A 168 4.18 -5.64 -1.33
N ILE A 169 4.48 -5.06 -0.18
CA ILE A 169 5.75 -5.20 0.54
C ILE A 169 5.52 -6.14 1.72
N SER A 170 6.19 -7.29 1.70
CA SER A 170 5.99 -8.34 2.69
C SER A 170 7.30 -8.87 3.26
N ALA A 171 7.32 -9.13 4.57
CA ALA A 171 8.46 -9.73 5.27
C ALA A 171 9.80 -8.99 5.02
N THR A 172 9.75 -7.66 4.91
CA THR A 172 10.85 -6.83 4.43
C THR A 172 11.30 -5.82 5.48
N LYS A 173 12.62 -5.63 5.62
CA LYS A 173 13.25 -4.62 6.48
C LYS A 173 13.93 -3.53 5.65
N ASP A 174 13.79 -2.27 6.06
CA ASP A 174 14.38 -1.10 5.38
C ASP A 174 13.92 -0.99 3.92
N ALA A 175 12.67 -0.56 3.70
CA ALA A 175 12.15 -0.29 2.37
C ALA A 175 11.88 1.21 2.20
N VAL A 176 12.23 1.77 1.05
CA VAL A 176 11.89 3.14 0.67
C VAL A 176 11.18 3.15 -0.67
N VAL A 177 9.96 3.67 -0.67
CA VAL A 177 9.14 3.93 -1.86
C VAL A 177 9.04 5.43 -2.05
N THR A 178 9.48 5.94 -3.19
CA THR A 178 9.50 7.39 -3.43
C THR A 178 9.13 7.74 -4.86
N ASN A 179 8.48 8.90 -5.04
CA ASN A 179 8.20 9.49 -6.34
C ASN A 179 7.42 8.56 -7.30
N LEU A 180 6.57 7.67 -6.77
CA LEU A 180 5.76 6.80 -7.61
C LEU A 180 4.47 7.51 -8.04
N ARG A 181 3.99 7.13 -9.22
CA ARG A 181 2.64 7.46 -9.69
C ARG A 181 1.83 6.17 -9.81
N ILE A 182 0.87 5.96 -8.93
CA ILE A 182 0.04 4.74 -8.88
C ILE A 182 -1.40 5.09 -9.23
N VAL A 183 -1.93 4.54 -10.33
CA VAL A 183 -3.24 4.95 -10.86
C VAL A 183 -4.09 3.80 -11.37
N ALA A 184 -5.35 3.76 -10.94
CA ALA A 184 -6.44 2.97 -11.49
C ALA A 184 -7.76 3.76 -11.39
N PRO A 185 -8.84 3.39 -12.11
CA PRO A 185 -10.16 4.00 -11.92
C PRO A 185 -10.64 3.92 -10.47
N GLY A 186 -11.32 4.95 -9.99
CA GLY A 186 -11.78 5.04 -8.59
C GLY A 186 -12.86 4.02 -8.20
N ASP A 187 -13.47 3.36 -9.18
CA ASP A 187 -14.44 2.28 -9.04
C ASP A 187 -13.83 0.88 -9.25
N SER A 188 -12.51 0.78 -9.44
CA SER A 188 -11.83 -0.50 -9.59
C SER A 188 -11.74 -1.26 -8.25
N PRO A 189 -12.23 -2.51 -8.16
CA PRO A 189 -12.33 -3.23 -6.89
C PRO A 189 -10.97 -3.68 -6.37
N ASN A 190 -10.71 -3.45 -5.08
CA ASN A 190 -9.53 -3.96 -4.34
C ASN A 190 -8.20 -3.61 -5.00
N THR A 191 -8.12 -2.41 -5.58
CA THR A 191 -6.92 -1.91 -6.25
C THR A 191 -6.05 -1.07 -5.32
N ASP A 192 -5.84 -1.56 -4.09
CA ASP A 192 -4.97 -0.94 -3.09
C ASP A 192 -3.63 -0.56 -3.73
N ALA A 193 -3.09 0.62 -3.42
CA ALA A 193 -1.88 1.08 -4.09
C ALA A 193 -0.62 0.47 -3.49
N ILE A 194 -0.48 0.50 -2.15
CA ILE A 194 0.67 -0.08 -1.45
C ILE A 194 0.20 -0.80 -0.18
N ASP A 195 0.34 -2.12 -0.19
CA ASP A 195 0.10 -2.99 0.97
C ASP A 195 1.44 -3.26 1.68
N ILE A 196 1.43 -3.16 3.01
CA ILE A 196 2.59 -3.49 3.87
C ILE A 196 2.17 -4.58 4.85
N SER A 197 2.94 -5.67 4.90
CA SER A 197 2.71 -6.77 5.85
C SER A 197 4.02 -7.28 6.42
N SER A 198 4.03 -7.65 7.70
CA SER A 198 5.18 -8.29 8.36
C SER A 198 6.52 -7.57 8.13
N SER A 199 6.52 -6.23 8.04
CA SER A 199 7.66 -5.45 7.55
C SER A 199 8.04 -4.35 8.54
N THR A 200 9.32 -3.99 8.59
CA THR A 200 9.82 -2.99 9.52
C THR A 200 10.68 -1.93 8.85
N ALA A 201 10.64 -0.70 9.33
CA ALA A 201 11.36 0.44 8.75
C ALA A 201 10.98 0.66 7.27
N VAL A 202 9.68 0.83 7.00
CA VAL A 202 9.18 1.14 5.65
C VAL A 202 8.85 2.62 5.54
N GLN A 203 9.35 3.26 4.48
CA GLN A 203 9.16 4.68 4.21
C GLN A 203 8.46 4.85 2.86
N ILE A 204 7.32 5.53 2.82
CA ILE A 204 6.61 5.89 1.59
C ILE A 204 6.61 7.41 1.49
N ARG A 205 7.15 7.96 0.39
CA ARG A 205 7.42 9.39 0.24
C ARG A 205 6.94 9.94 -1.09
N ASN A 206 6.44 11.17 -1.09
CA ASN A 206 6.29 12.02 -2.28
C ASN A 206 5.64 11.32 -3.48
N SER A 207 4.63 10.47 -3.22
CA SER A 207 3.98 9.67 -4.25
C SER A 207 2.57 10.19 -4.53
N PHE A 208 2.13 10.03 -5.77
CA PHE A 208 0.77 10.32 -6.20
C PHE A 208 0.01 9.01 -6.38
N ILE A 209 -1.14 8.90 -5.70
CA ILE A 209 -1.96 7.70 -5.68
C ILE A 209 -3.41 8.06 -5.98
N ALA A 210 -4.00 7.38 -6.96
CA ALA A 210 -5.40 7.50 -7.33
C ALA A 210 -5.92 6.12 -7.73
N THR A 211 -6.62 5.44 -6.83
CA THR A 211 -7.03 4.03 -6.99
C THR A 211 -8.46 3.83 -6.51
N GLY A 212 -8.99 2.60 -6.59
CA GLY A 212 -10.33 2.28 -6.11
C GLY A 212 -10.39 1.79 -4.66
N ASP A 213 -9.25 1.50 -4.03
CA ASP A 213 -9.18 1.05 -2.63
C ASP A 213 -8.09 1.82 -1.85
N ASP A 214 -7.57 1.28 -0.75
CA ASP A 214 -6.62 1.94 0.15
C ASP A 214 -5.37 2.47 -0.61
N CYS A 215 -5.00 3.72 -0.36
CA CYS A 215 -3.75 4.27 -0.88
C CYS A 215 -2.53 3.65 -0.20
N VAL A 216 -2.62 3.43 1.11
CA VAL A 216 -1.64 2.64 1.86
C VAL A 216 -2.39 1.81 2.88
N ALA A 217 -2.20 0.49 2.85
CA ALA A 217 -2.74 -0.44 3.84
C ALA A 217 -1.58 -1.03 4.68
N ILE A 218 -1.62 -0.86 6.00
CA ILE A 218 -0.60 -1.36 6.93
C ILE A 218 -1.20 -2.51 7.75
N SER A 219 -0.80 -3.73 7.42
CA SER A 219 -1.33 -4.97 8.02
C SER A 219 -0.40 -5.54 9.10
N ALA A 220 -0.84 -6.65 9.69
CA ALA A 220 -0.21 -7.32 10.82
C ALA A 220 1.30 -7.61 10.67
N GLY A 221 2.00 -7.55 11.81
CA GLY A 221 3.44 -7.78 11.93
C GLY A 221 4.30 -6.61 11.46
N SER A 222 3.71 -5.43 11.28
CA SER A 222 4.41 -4.27 10.73
C SER A 222 4.78 -3.24 11.81
N SER A 223 5.99 -2.68 11.74
CA SER A 223 6.44 -1.67 12.70
C SER A 223 7.36 -0.62 12.12
N ASN A 224 7.44 0.57 12.74
CA ASN A 224 8.30 1.67 12.28
C ASN A 224 8.01 2.04 10.81
N ILE A 225 6.80 2.50 10.55
CA ILE A 225 6.32 2.86 9.20
C ILE A 225 6.17 4.38 9.12
N ASP A 226 6.77 5.00 8.10
CA ASP A 226 6.67 6.46 7.84
C ASP A 226 6.06 6.71 6.46
N VAL A 227 4.85 7.25 6.41
CA VAL A 227 4.17 7.69 5.19
C VAL A 227 4.18 9.21 5.16
N SER A 228 4.82 9.82 4.17
CA SER A 228 4.92 11.28 4.11
C SER A 228 4.83 11.89 2.72
N GLY A 229 4.22 13.08 2.61
CA GLY A 229 4.14 13.79 1.32
C GLY A 229 3.30 13.06 0.26
N VAL A 230 2.41 12.16 0.66
CA VAL A 230 1.57 11.38 -0.27
C VAL A 230 0.32 12.19 -0.62
N THR A 231 0.01 12.28 -1.91
CA THR A 231 -1.30 12.71 -2.39
C THR A 231 -2.11 11.48 -2.76
N CYS A 232 -3.27 11.32 -2.15
CA CYS A 232 -4.12 10.14 -2.24
C CYS A 232 -5.53 10.56 -2.65
N GLY A 233 -6.10 9.98 -3.69
CA GLY A 233 -7.46 10.33 -4.11
C GLY A 233 -7.73 10.22 -5.60
N PRO A 234 -8.82 9.54 -6.02
CA PRO A 234 -9.80 8.81 -5.19
C PRO A 234 -9.22 7.54 -4.54
N GLY A 235 -10.05 6.81 -3.77
CA GLY A 235 -9.69 5.56 -3.09
C GLY A 235 -10.19 5.49 -1.64
N HIS A 236 -9.65 4.59 -0.82
CA HIS A 236 -10.07 4.39 0.58
C HIS A 236 -9.15 5.02 1.62
N GLY A 237 -8.20 5.87 1.21
CA GLY A 237 -7.37 6.63 2.15
C GLY A 237 -6.17 5.85 2.68
N ILE A 238 -5.69 6.18 3.88
CA ILE A 238 -4.55 5.52 4.53
C ILE A 238 -5.09 4.72 5.72
N SER A 239 -5.00 3.38 5.62
CA SER A 239 -5.59 2.44 6.56
C SER A 239 -4.53 1.65 7.31
N ILE A 240 -4.64 1.59 8.64
CA ILE A 240 -4.02 0.55 9.46
C ILE A 240 -5.04 -0.57 9.62
N GLY A 241 -4.69 -1.76 9.14
CA GLY A 241 -5.54 -2.96 9.16
C GLY A 241 -6.08 -3.37 7.77
N SER A 242 -7.00 -4.33 7.72
CA SER A 242 -7.66 -4.93 8.88
C SER A 242 -6.71 -5.75 9.76
N LEU A 243 -6.92 -5.67 11.08
CA LEU A 243 -6.18 -6.43 12.09
C LEU A 243 -7.12 -7.36 12.84
N GLY A 244 -6.60 -8.48 13.33
CA GLY A 244 -7.29 -9.43 14.19
C GLY A 244 -8.00 -10.56 13.44
N GLY A 245 -7.60 -10.86 12.20
CA GLY A 245 -8.34 -11.79 11.31
C GLY A 245 -8.01 -13.26 11.43
N GLY A 246 -6.96 -13.62 12.16
CA GLY A 246 -6.52 -15.01 12.25
C GLY A 246 -5.48 -15.28 13.33
N GLY A 247 -5.35 -14.40 14.33
CA GLY A 247 -4.32 -14.54 15.36
C GLY A 247 -4.13 -13.28 16.20
N TYR A 248 -2.94 -13.17 16.79
CA TYR A 248 -2.49 -12.01 17.55
C TYR A 248 -1.78 -11.04 16.59
N ASP A 249 -2.51 -10.04 16.10
CA ASP A 249 -2.00 -9.11 15.10
C ASP A 249 -1.43 -7.84 15.74
N VAL A 250 -0.20 -7.48 15.36
CA VAL A 250 0.49 -6.32 15.91
C VAL A 250 0.82 -5.30 14.83
N VAL A 251 0.56 -4.03 15.12
CA VAL A 251 1.11 -2.88 14.40
C VAL A 251 1.56 -1.83 15.40
N GLU A 252 2.77 -1.31 15.25
CA GLU A 252 3.27 -0.25 16.13
C GLU A 252 4.25 0.73 15.48
N ASP A 253 4.36 1.93 16.05
CA ASP A 253 5.28 2.97 15.56
C ASP A 253 4.99 3.38 14.12
N VAL A 254 3.77 3.87 13.87
CA VAL A 254 3.34 4.35 12.56
C VAL A 254 3.24 5.87 12.56
N ARG A 255 3.86 6.52 11.58
CA ARG A 255 3.76 7.97 11.35
C ARG A 255 3.24 8.23 9.96
N VAL A 256 2.13 8.95 9.86
CA VAL A 256 1.56 9.43 8.61
C VAL A 256 1.56 10.95 8.68
N ARG A 257 2.30 11.63 7.80
CA ARG A 257 2.52 13.07 7.92
C ARG A 257 2.55 13.84 6.61
N ASN A 258 2.02 15.07 6.62
CA ASN A 258 2.06 15.96 5.45
C ASN A 258 1.43 15.33 4.20
N CYS A 259 0.31 14.63 4.37
CA CYS A 259 -0.41 13.97 3.27
C CYS A 259 -1.67 14.77 2.91
N THR A 260 -2.07 14.70 1.63
CA THR A 260 -3.33 15.27 1.15
C THR A 260 -4.23 14.16 0.62
N LEU A 261 -5.44 14.06 1.16
CA LEU A 261 -6.44 13.07 0.75
C LEU A 261 -7.61 13.79 0.08
N LYS A 262 -7.95 13.37 -1.15
CA LYS A 262 -8.90 14.06 -2.03
C LYS A 262 -9.98 13.11 -2.54
N GLY A 263 -11.25 13.39 -2.27
CA GLY A 263 -12.36 12.58 -2.78
C GLY A 263 -12.25 11.09 -2.42
N THR A 264 -11.63 10.76 -1.27
CA THR A 264 -11.49 9.39 -0.78
C THR A 264 -12.69 9.00 0.08
N LEU A 265 -13.02 7.71 0.11
CA LEU A 265 -14.06 7.15 0.99
C LEU A 265 -13.70 7.32 2.47
N THR A 266 -12.43 7.11 2.82
CA THR A 266 -11.93 7.42 4.16
C THR A 266 -10.68 8.26 4.09
N GLY A 267 -10.41 9.00 5.16
CA GLY A 267 -9.18 9.76 5.30
C GLY A 267 -8.08 8.89 5.90
N VAL A 268 -7.88 9.05 7.21
CA VAL A 268 -6.96 8.23 8.00
C VAL A 268 -7.75 7.29 8.90
N ARG A 269 -7.43 6.00 8.86
CA ARG A 269 -8.25 4.98 9.50
C ARG A 269 -7.45 3.91 10.23
N ILE A 270 -7.98 3.42 11.34
CA ILE A 270 -7.61 2.16 11.98
C ILE A 270 -8.83 1.24 11.96
N LYS A 271 -8.71 0.09 11.30
CA LYS A 271 -9.80 -0.91 11.17
C LYS A 271 -9.36 -2.25 11.77
N THR A 272 -10.12 -2.77 12.72
CA THR A 272 -9.85 -4.09 13.34
C THR A 272 -11.10 -4.94 13.30
N LEU A 273 -10.93 -6.23 13.04
CA LEU A 273 -12.00 -7.21 13.01
C LEU A 273 -12.55 -7.43 14.41
N GLN A 274 -13.86 -7.55 14.47
CA GLN A 274 -14.59 -7.86 15.70
C GLN A 274 -14.16 -9.24 16.23
N GLY A 275 -13.86 -9.34 17.53
CA GLY A 275 -13.34 -10.57 18.12
C GLY A 275 -11.82 -10.75 17.96
N GLY A 276 -11.14 -9.85 17.25
CA GLY A 276 -9.70 -9.91 17.02
C GLY A 276 -8.86 -9.84 18.30
N LYS A 277 -7.57 -10.16 18.17
CA LYS A 277 -6.58 -10.12 19.26
C LYS A 277 -5.30 -9.45 18.78
N GLY A 278 -4.57 -8.81 19.69
CA GLY A 278 -3.31 -8.11 19.39
C GLY A 278 -3.35 -6.64 19.78
N TYR A 279 -2.54 -5.81 19.13
CA TYR A 279 -2.51 -4.37 19.37
C TYR A 279 -2.17 -3.51 18.14
N ALA A 280 -2.71 -2.29 18.12
CA ALA A 280 -2.29 -1.18 17.27
C ALA A 280 -1.92 -0.01 18.18
N ARG A 281 -0.63 0.38 18.22
CA ARG A 281 -0.18 1.42 19.18
C ARG A 281 0.90 2.35 18.66
N ARG A 282 1.01 3.53 19.28
CA ARG A 282 1.99 4.57 18.92
C ARG A 282 1.86 4.95 17.45
N ILE A 283 0.68 5.46 17.11
CA ILE A 283 0.29 5.84 15.75
C ILE A 283 0.05 7.34 15.73
N SER A 284 0.67 8.06 14.79
CA SER A 284 0.48 9.51 14.65
C SER A 284 0.08 9.87 13.22
N PHE A 285 -1.02 10.61 13.10
CA PHE A 285 -1.45 11.27 11.88
C PHE A 285 -1.27 12.78 12.05
N GLU A 286 -0.38 13.39 11.27
CA GLU A 286 0.04 14.78 11.45
C GLU A 286 0.00 15.58 10.15
N GLY A 287 -0.50 16.82 10.17
CA GLY A 287 -0.42 17.69 8.99
C GLY A 287 -1.21 17.12 7.80
N ILE A 288 -2.38 16.53 8.06
CA ILE A 288 -3.21 15.90 7.04
C ILE A 288 -4.20 16.91 6.48
N LYS A 289 -4.26 17.02 5.14
CA LYS A 289 -5.22 17.87 4.44
C LYS A 289 -6.31 17.02 3.80
N PHE A 290 -7.57 17.33 4.09
CA PHE A 290 -8.72 16.69 3.46
C PHE A 290 -9.38 17.60 2.42
N GLU A 291 -9.71 17.06 1.26
CA GLU A 291 -10.49 17.72 0.22
C GLU A 291 -11.67 16.82 -0.17
N ALA A 292 -12.87 17.13 0.32
CA ALA A 292 -14.10 16.39 0.05
C ALA A 292 -13.99 14.88 0.36
N VAL A 293 -13.39 14.54 1.49
CA VAL A 293 -13.29 13.15 1.98
C VAL A 293 -14.61 12.72 2.61
N ASP A 294 -15.04 11.46 2.45
CA ASP A 294 -16.30 10.99 3.04
C ASP A 294 -16.16 10.75 4.55
N ASN A 295 -15.30 9.82 4.98
CA ASN A 295 -15.06 9.51 6.40
C ASN A 295 -13.63 9.88 6.83
N PRO A 296 -13.34 11.13 7.24
CA PRO A 296 -11.98 11.64 7.31
C PRO A 296 -11.12 11.04 8.43
N ILE A 297 -11.67 10.86 9.64
CA ILE A 297 -10.96 10.24 10.77
C ILE A 297 -11.80 9.09 11.28
N GLN A 298 -11.25 7.87 11.25
CA GLN A 298 -11.95 6.67 11.70
C GLN A 298 -11.08 5.76 12.56
N ILE A 299 -11.61 5.32 13.70
CA ILE A 299 -11.18 4.11 14.40
C ILE A 299 -12.41 3.20 14.49
N GLU A 300 -12.32 1.99 13.97
CA GLU A 300 -13.42 1.02 13.95
C GLU A 300 -12.92 -0.35 14.39
N GLN A 301 -13.37 -0.82 15.56
CA GLN A 301 -13.09 -2.17 16.06
C GLN A 301 -14.19 -3.19 15.75
N PHE A 302 -15.19 -2.80 14.95
CA PHE A 302 -16.34 -3.61 14.54
C PHE A 302 -16.29 -4.04 13.07
N TYR A 303 -15.10 -3.98 12.46
CA TYR A 303 -14.97 -4.21 11.03
C TYR A 303 -15.44 -5.62 10.66
N CYS A 304 -16.38 -5.72 9.73
CA CYS A 304 -16.99 -6.97 9.28
C CYS A 304 -17.25 -6.90 7.77
N PRO A 305 -16.19 -7.03 6.94
CA PRO A 305 -16.25 -6.69 5.51
C PRO A 305 -17.24 -7.56 4.73
N LEU A 306 -17.39 -8.82 5.13
CA LEU A 306 -18.24 -9.78 4.42
C LEU A 306 -19.69 -9.75 4.87
N LYS A 307 -19.99 -9.00 5.94
CA LYS A 307 -21.33 -8.91 6.54
C LYS A 307 -21.95 -10.26 6.93
N VAL A 308 -21.11 -11.30 7.08
CA VAL A 308 -21.51 -12.63 7.54
C VAL A 308 -21.08 -12.79 9.00
N ASN A 309 -22.00 -13.20 9.87
CA ASN A 309 -21.74 -13.51 11.28
C ASN A 309 -21.03 -12.38 12.07
N CYS A 310 -21.43 -11.12 11.87
CA CYS A 310 -20.92 -9.95 12.60
C CYS A 310 -21.42 -9.89 14.06
N GLN A 311 -21.26 -10.97 14.82
CA GLN A 311 -21.71 -11.09 16.20
C GLN A 311 -20.80 -10.31 17.14
N ASN A 312 -21.36 -9.67 18.17
CA ASN A 312 -20.58 -8.97 19.20
C ASN A 312 -19.67 -9.93 19.97
N TYR A 313 -18.38 -9.64 19.95
CA TYR A 313 -17.36 -10.38 20.69
C TYR A 313 -16.73 -9.49 21.76
N THR A 314 -16.30 -10.12 22.85
CA THR A 314 -15.64 -9.43 23.97
C THR A 314 -14.14 -9.25 23.77
N SER A 315 -13.51 -9.96 22.83
CA SER A 315 -12.13 -9.68 22.42
C SER A 315 -12.09 -8.61 21.33
N ALA A 316 -11.07 -7.75 21.38
CA ALA A 316 -10.71 -6.86 20.29
C ALA A 316 -9.19 -6.60 20.30
N VAL A 317 -8.66 -6.21 19.14
CA VAL A 317 -7.28 -5.71 19.03
C VAL A 317 -7.17 -4.42 19.83
N ALA A 318 -6.28 -4.35 20.81
CA ALA A 318 -6.15 -3.16 21.66
C ALA A 318 -5.61 -1.97 20.84
N VAL A 319 -6.31 -0.83 20.87
CA VAL A 319 -5.87 0.41 20.20
C VAL A 319 -5.44 1.42 21.26
N SER A 320 -4.20 1.90 21.18
CA SER A 320 -3.67 2.85 22.18
C SER A 320 -2.64 3.83 21.60
N ASP A 321 -2.42 4.96 22.29
CA ASP A 321 -1.40 5.95 21.93
C ASP A 321 -1.53 6.42 20.47
N VAL A 322 -2.75 6.84 20.10
CA VAL A 322 -3.06 7.33 18.75
C VAL A 322 -3.24 8.84 18.79
N SER A 323 -2.56 9.56 17.91
CA SER A 323 -2.65 11.02 17.81
C SER A 323 -3.08 11.49 16.43
N PHE A 324 -3.97 12.48 16.41
CA PHE A 324 -4.43 13.21 15.23
C PHE A 324 -4.11 14.69 15.45
N THR A 325 -3.10 15.21 14.76
CA THR A 325 -2.57 16.55 15.03
C THR A 325 -2.49 17.39 13.75
N ALA A 326 -2.88 18.68 13.83
CA ALA A 326 -2.78 19.61 12.71
C ALA A 326 -3.48 19.07 11.44
N ILE A 327 -4.70 18.55 11.61
CA ILE A 327 -5.52 18.01 10.51
C ILE A 327 -6.55 19.06 10.13
N SER A 328 -6.71 19.33 8.83
CA SER A 328 -7.72 20.29 8.38
C SER A 328 -8.29 19.93 7.01
N GLY A 329 -9.48 20.42 6.69
CA GLY A 329 -10.02 20.25 5.36
C GLY A 329 -11.54 20.16 5.28
N THR A 330 -12.02 19.53 4.23
CA THR A 330 -13.45 19.39 3.95
C THR A 330 -13.92 17.94 3.88
N SER A 331 -15.16 17.71 4.30
CA SER A 331 -15.82 16.41 4.26
C SER A 331 -17.14 16.45 3.49
N VAL A 332 -17.46 15.40 2.73
CA VAL A 332 -18.78 15.23 2.13
C VAL A 332 -19.80 14.61 3.10
N ALA A 333 -19.33 13.84 4.09
CA ALA A 333 -20.19 13.31 5.16
C ALA A 333 -20.26 14.26 6.36
N GLU A 334 -21.27 14.02 7.19
CA GLU A 334 -21.52 14.80 8.40
C GLU A 334 -20.72 14.27 9.60
N ASN A 335 -20.56 12.95 9.74
CA ASN A 335 -19.75 12.36 10.80
C ASN A 335 -18.27 12.34 10.39
N VAL A 336 -17.51 13.35 10.83
CA VAL A 336 -16.14 13.57 10.34
C VAL A 336 -15.06 12.97 11.23
N ILE A 337 -15.43 12.60 12.45
CA ILE A 337 -14.56 11.95 13.44
C ILE A 337 -15.38 10.83 14.07
N SER A 338 -15.08 9.59 13.71
CA SER A 338 -15.78 8.40 14.18
C SER A 338 -14.81 7.48 14.94
N LEU A 339 -14.97 7.39 16.26
CA LEU A 339 -14.12 6.60 17.14
C LEU A 339 -14.93 5.47 17.79
N SER A 340 -15.10 4.37 17.08
CA SER A 340 -15.96 3.24 17.45
C SER A 340 -15.14 2.07 17.98
N CYS A 341 -15.04 1.98 19.31
CA CYS A 341 -14.20 1.02 20.01
C CYS A 341 -15.04 -0.03 20.76
N SER A 342 -14.52 -1.25 20.89
CA SER A 342 -15.20 -2.37 21.55
C SER A 342 -15.64 -2.00 22.97
N GLN A 343 -16.83 -2.44 23.38
CA GLN A 343 -17.35 -2.20 24.74
C GLN A 343 -16.46 -2.77 25.85
N SER A 344 -15.79 -3.90 25.59
CA SER A 344 -14.93 -4.59 26.55
C SER A 344 -13.46 -4.15 26.48
N VAL A 345 -13.01 -3.67 25.31
CA VAL A 345 -11.63 -3.23 25.09
C VAL A 345 -11.65 -1.83 24.49
N ALA A 346 -11.61 -0.82 25.38
CA ALA A 346 -11.61 0.59 24.99
C ALA A 346 -10.39 0.95 24.14
N CYS A 347 -10.54 1.95 23.27
CA CYS A 347 -9.37 2.65 22.73
C CYS A 347 -8.85 3.64 23.78
N ASN A 348 -7.55 3.61 24.08
CA ASN A 348 -6.97 4.40 25.17
C ASN A 348 -5.93 5.41 24.66
N ASN A 349 -5.76 6.51 25.39
CA ASN A 349 -4.81 7.57 25.06
C ASN A 349 -4.95 8.07 23.61
N ILE A 350 -6.20 8.36 23.21
CA ILE A 350 -6.51 8.97 21.90
C ILE A 350 -6.41 10.48 22.02
N LYS A 351 -5.50 11.10 21.27
CA LYS A 351 -5.27 12.54 21.29
C LYS A 351 -5.70 13.18 19.98
N LEU A 352 -6.53 14.22 20.07
CA LEU A 352 -6.82 15.11 18.94
C LEU A 352 -6.37 16.52 19.31
N ASP A 353 -5.52 17.14 18.49
CA ASP A 353 -5.13 18.54 18.67
C ASP A 353 -5.08 19.30 17.33
N ARG A 354 -5.69 20.48 17.29
CA ARG A 354 -5.75 21.31 16.06
C ARG A 354 -6.35 20.53 14.89
N VAL A 355 -7.57 20.02 15.08
CA VAL A 355 -8.32 19.26 14.07
C VAL A 355 -9.52 20.08 13.60
N TYR A 356 -9.49 20.57 12.35
CA TYR A 356 -10.49 21.49 11.81
C TYR A 356 -11.09 20.99 10.49
N ILE A 357 -12.20 20.26 10.58
CA ILE A 357 -12.92 19.71 9.43
C ILE A 357 -14.24 20.45 9.29
N LYS A 358 -14.56 20.88 8.07
CA LYS A 358 -15.82 21.55 7.73
C LYS A 358 -16.55 20.78 6.62
N PRO A 359 -17.85 20.96 6.43
CA PRO A 359 -18.53 20.35 5.30
C PRO A 359 -17.99 20.92 3.97
N SER A 360 -17.93 20.10 2.93
CA SER A 360 -17.67 20.55 1.55
C SER A 360 -18.89 21.24 0.94
N THR A 361 -20.09 20.90 1.39
CA THR A 361 -21.35 21.48 0.93
C THR A 361 -21.81 22.60 1.88
N PRO A 362 -22.06 23.82 1.38
CA PRO A 362 -22.62 24.91 2.19
C PRO A 362 -23.93 24.52 2.90
N GLY A 363 -24.13 25.01 4.13
CA GLY A 363 -25.36 24.77 4.90
C GLY A 363 -25.42 23.44 5.67
N LYS A 364 -24.59 22.45 5.32
CA LYS A 364 -24.45 21.23 6.13
C LYS A 364 -23.72 21.52 7.44
N LYS A 365 -23.85 20.61 8.41
CA LYS A 365 -23.08 20.61 9.65
C LYS A 365 -22.28 19.32 9.74
N VAL A 366 -21.16 19.39 10.44
CA VAL A 366 -20.32 18.23 10.73
C VAL A 366 -20.28 17.99 12.23
N TYR A 367 -20.16 16.75 12.64
CA TYR A 367 -20.12 16.32 14.02
C TYR A 367 -19.10 15.20 14.24
N SER A 368 -18.84 14.88 15.50
CA SER A 368 -17.98 13.78 15.93
C SER A 368 -18.79 12.75 16.72
N SER A 369 -18.33 11.51 16.73
CA SER A 369 -18.93 10.40 17.48
C SER A 369 -17.85 9.52 18.09
N CYS A 370 -18.10 9.04 19.30
CA CYS A 370 -17.20 8.17 20.02
C CYS A 370 -18.00 7.09 20.75
N PHE A 371 -17.49 5.88 20.73
CA PHE A 371 -17.98 4.76 21.51
C PHE A 371 -16.79 4.06 22.18
N ASN A 372 -16.79 4.04 23.51
CA ASN A 372 -15.71 3.52 24.37
C ASN A 372 -14.28 3.95 23.99
N ALA A 373 -14.11 5.22 23.61
CA ALA A 373 -12.81 5.83 23.34
C ALA A 373 -12.43 6.79 24.47
N ARG A 374 -11.17 6.71 24.93
CA ARG A 374 -10.64 7.51 26.04
C ARG A 374 -9.44 8.34 25.61
N GLY A 375 -9.38 9.59 26.07
CA GLY A 375 -8.27 10.49 25.81
C GLY A 375 -8.67 11.96 25.90
N GLN A 376 -8.09 12.78 25.02
CA GLN A 376 -8.24 14.24 25.06
C GLN A 376 -8.38 14.84 23.67
N ALA A 377 -9.27 15.82 23.54
CA ALA A 377 -9.39 16.68 22.38
C ALA A 377 -9.16 18.14 22.77
N THR A 378 -8.22 18.80 22.10
CA THR A 378 -7.93 20.23 22.24
C THR A 378 -8.01 20.91 20.88
N HIS A 379 -8.58 22.11 20.81
CA HIS A 379 -8.65 22.89 19.56
C HIS A 379 -9.27 22.12 18.38
N THR A 380 -10.45 21.54 18.56
CA THR A 380 -11.13 20.78 17.51
C THR A 380 -12.40 21.47 17.00
N LYS A 381 -12.64 21.38 15.69
CA LYS A 381 -13.91 21.74 15.05
C LYS A 381 -14.24 20.64 14.02
N PRO A 382 -15.31 19.86 14.21
CA PRO A 382 -16.28 19.92 15.31
C PRO A 382 -15.66 19.58 16.69
N ALA A 383 -16.36 19.97 17.77
CA ALA A 383 -15.98 19.59 19.12
C ALA A 383 -16.06 18.06 19.28
N VAL A 384 -15.15 17.47 20.07
CA VAL A 384 -15.10 16.02 20.34
C VAL A 384 -15.38 15.76 21.82
N ASN A 385 -16.60 16.09 22.25
CA ASN A 385 -17.03 15.98 23.65
C ASN A 385 -17.30 14.55 24.11
N CYS A 386 -17.27 13.59 23.17
CA CYS A 386 -17.57 12.18 23.42
C CYS A 386 -16.37 11.36 23.92
N LEU A 387 -15.15 11.90 23.89
CA LEU A 387 -13.98 11.25 24.49
C LEU A 387 -14.11 11.26 26.01
N ARG A 388 -13.93 10.09 26.61
CA ARG A 388 -13.91 9.95 28.07
C ARG A 388 -12.50 10.18 28.61
N HIS A 389 -12.38 10.70 29.83
CA HIS A 389 -11.10 10.83 30.51
C HIS A 389 -10.69 9.52 31.20
#